data_AF-A0A957FI63-F1
#
_entry.id   AF-A0A957FI63-F1
#
_cell.length_a   1.000
_cell.length_b   1.000
_cell.length_c   1.000
_cell.angle_alpha   90.00
_cell.angle_beta   90.00
_cell.angle_gamma   90.00
#
_symmetry.space_group_name_H-M   'P 1'
#
loop_
_entity.id
_entity.type
_entity.pdbx_description
1 polymer ?
#
loop_
_entity_poly.entity_id
_entity_poly.type
_entity_poly.pdbx_seq_one_letter_code
_entity_poly.pdbx_strand_id
1 'polypeptide(L)'
;LFEAAIRVGKRARTETSISKNPASTSSIALAQAEQILGDLRYKRVLVVGAGEMGLLALKGLQHRGVTQIAIANRTRQRAETAASLYNARVVDMAELGTTLAWADAVVSATSAMEPLFTQPMVAAAMAQRPQWPLVLLDIAVPRDVETAVASIPNVHLYDADALQSSLDEAYAARQAQVPAVENIIEQELDAFTNRMRAMVIQPVIADLRQKAEAIRQQEVERAMRHLPDVNPETLAQLQHLSHSLVNKLLHEPTLHLRSKGQEEEAAVYAETVRELFGLGAVNGQAESMIRKP
;
A
#
# COMPACT_ATOMS: atom_id res chain seq x y z
N LEU A 1 3.15 8.54 12.49
CA LEU A 1 3.10 8.90 11.05
C LEU A 1 2.99 7.66 10.15
N PHE A 2 3.98 6.77 10.12
CA PHE A 2 4.01 5.61 9.21
C PHE A 2 2.78 4.69 9.30
N GLU A 3 2.32 4.37 10.50
CA GLU A 3 1.11 3.55 10.67
C GLU A 3 -0.16 4.22 10.11
N ALA A 4 -0.27 5.54 10.22
CA ALA A 4 -1.37 6.30 9.63
C ALA A 4 -1.29 6.28 8.10
N ALA A 5 -0.10 6.49 7.54
CA ALA A 5 0.11 6.40 6.09
C ALA A 5 -0.23 5.02 5.52
N ILE A 6 0.17 3.93 6.21
CA ILE A 6 -0.18 2.56 5.80
C ILE A 6 -1.70 2.34 5.85
N ARG A 7 -2.37 2.85 6.89
CA ARG A 7 -3.83 2.78 7.04
C ARG A 7 -4.56 3.51 5.92
N VAL A 8 -4.16 4.75 5.64
CA VAL A 8 -4.65 5.55 4.49
C VAL A 8 -4.50 4.76 3.20
N GLY A 9 -3.29 4.23 2.93
CA GLY A 9 -3.03 3.46 1.71
C GLY A 9 -3.89 2.20 1.59
N LYS A 10 -4.16 1.51 2.71
CA LYS A 10 -5.08 0.37 2.74
C LYS A 10 -6.50 0.80 2.44
N ARG A 11 -7.02 1.82 3.15
CA ARG A 11 -8.37 2.37 2.96
C ARG A 11 -8.58 2.82 1.52
N ALA A 12 -7.65 3.60 0.97
CA ALA A 12 -7.70 4.03 -0.43
C ALA A 12 -7.83 2.85 -1.40
N ARG A 13 -7.11 1.74 -1.19
CA ARG A 13 -7.19 0.54 -2.05
C ARG A 13 -8.46 -0.29 -1.85
N THR A 14 -9.03 -0.29 -0.64
CA THR A 14 -10.21 -1.13 -0.33
C THR A 14 -11.53 -0.40 -0.53
N GLU A 15 -11.56 0.91 -0.28
CA GLU A 15 -12.77 1.75 -0.34
C GLU A 15 -12.91 2.44 -1.70
N THR A 16 -11.86 2.48 -2.53
CA THR A 16 -11.90 3.08 -3.87
C THR A 16 -11.38 2.11 -4.93
N SER A 17 -11.59 2.47 -6.20
CA SER A 17 -11.05 1.70 -7.33
C SER A 17 -9.68 2.23 -7.82
N ILE A 18 -8.99 3.08 -7.04
CA ILE A 18 -7.72 3.73 -7.43
C ILE A 18 -6.61 2.74 -7.83
N SER A 19 -6.66 1.50 -7.32
CA SER A 19 -5.67 0.45 -7.58
C SER A 19 -6.14 -0.67 -8.50
N LYS A 20 -7.38 -0.63 -9.01
CA LYS A 20 -7.93 -1.71 -9.84
C LYS A 20 -7.52 -1.61 -11.31
N ASN A 21 -7.05 -0.45 -11.76
CA ASN A 21 -6.78 -0.19 -13.16
C ASN A 21 -5.33 -0.54 -13.54
N PRO A 22 -5.11 -1.25 -14.66
CA PRO A 22 -3.75 -1.61 -15.07
C PRO A 22 -2.93 -0.37 -15.44
N ALA A 23 -1.65 -0.35 -15.04
CA ALA A 23 -0.78 0.83 -15.14
C ALA A 23 0.19 0.82 -16.34
N SER A 24 0.10 -0.19 -17.21
CA SER A 24 0.97 -0.33 -18.39
C SER A 24 0.24 -0.97 -19.55
N THR A 25 0.69 -0.70 -20.79
CA THR A 25 0.12 -1.29 -22.02
C THR A 25 0.11 -2.81 -21.96
N SER A 26 1.20 -3.41 -21.47
CA SER A 26 1.29 -4.86 -21.26
C SER A 26 0.28 -5.39 -20.23
N SER A 27 0.01 -4.63 -19.16
CA SER A 27 -0.97 -5.05 -18.14
C SER A 27 -2.41 -4.95 -18.65
N ILE A 28 -2.71 -3.94 -19.47
CA ILE A 28 -4.01 -3.81 -20.17
C ILE A 28 -4.17 -4.91 -21.21
N ALA A 29 -3.15 -5.16 -22.02
CA ALA A 29 -3.18 -6.22 -23.02
C ALA A 29 -3.53 -7.58 -22.38
N LEU A 30 -2.89 -7.91 -21.25
CA LEU A 30 -3.21 -9.12 -20.51
C LEU A 30 -4.63 -9.10 -19.90
N ALA A 31 -5.13 -7.94 -19.47
CA ALA A 31 -6.50 -7.81 -19.00
C ALA A 31 -7.53 -8.01 -20.13
N GLN A 32 -7.24 -7.54 -21.34
CA GLN A 32 -8.06 -7.80 -22.54
C GLN A 32 -8.07 -9.30 -22.88
N ALA A 33 -6.91 -9.97 -22.78
CA ALA A 33 -6.86 -11.42 -22.93
C ALA A 33 -7.68 -12.16 -21.86
N GLU A 34 -7.68 -11.71 -20.61
CA GLU A 34 -8.51 -12.27 -19.52
C GLU A 34 -10.00 -12.16 -19.81
N GLN A 35 -10.47 -11.08 -20.45
CA GLN A 35 -11.88 -10.92 -20.79
C GLN A 35 -12.37 -11.97 -21.80
N ILE A 36 -11.52 -12.39 -22.73
CA ILE A 36 -11.87 -13.37 -23.77
C ILE A 36 -11.58 -14.80 -23.31
N LEU A 37 -10.41 -15.03 -22.72
CA LEU A 37 -9.91 -16.37 -22.38
C LEU A 37 -10.32 -16.82 -20.98
N GLY A 38 -10.80 -15.91 -20.14
CA GLY A 38 -11.01 -16.12 -18.72
C GLY A 38 -9.68 -16.17 -17.94
N ASP A 39 -9.63 -17.03 -16.93
CA ASP A 39 -8.45 -17.18 -16.08
C ASP A 39 -7.20 -17.64 -16.86
N LEU A 40 -6.16 -16.79 -16.90
CA LEU A 40 -4.93 -17.05 -17.62
C LEU A 40 -4.01 -18.09 -16.97
N ARG A 41 -4.23 -18.47 -15.70
CA ARG A 41 -3.36 -19.43 -14.99
C ARG A 41 -3.17 -20.76 -15.74
N TYR A 42 -4.22 -21.15 -16.47
CA TYR A 42 -4.30 -22.40 -17.25
C TYR A 42 -4.18 -22.18 -18.76
N LYS A 43 -3.75 -20.99 -19.20
CA LYS A 43 -3.59 -20.65 -20.61
C LYS A 43 -2.13 -20.70 -21.03
N ARG A 44 -1.95 -20.94 -22.32
CA ARG A 44 -0.65 -21.01 -23.01
C ARG A 44 -0.37 -19.67 -23.65
N VAL A 45 0.66 -18.98 -23.17
CA VAL A 45 0.98 -17.63 -23.66
C VAL A 45 2.34 -17.62 -24.31
N LEU A 46 2.39 -17.15 -25.57
CA LEU A 46 3.63 -16.88 -26.28
C LEU A 46 3.97 -15.40 -26.19
N VAL A 47 5.17 -15.05 -25.76
CA VAL A 47 5.71 -13.70 -25.83
C VAL A 47 6.76 -13.64 -26.94
N VAL A 48 6.62 -12.71 -27.88
CA VAL A 48 7.59 -12.48 -28.95
C VAL A 48 8.24 -11.13 -28.75
N GLY A 49 9.54 -11.15 -28.50
CA GLY A 49 10.32 -9.98 -28.13
C GLY A 49 10.78 -10.03 -26.67
N ALA A 50 12.09 -9.86 -26.47
CA ALA A 50 12.73 -9.76 -25.15
C ALA A 50 13.18 -8.33 -24.83
N GLY A 51 12.52 -7.32 -25.43
CA GLY A 51 12.69 -5.91 -25.07
C GLY A 51 11.91 -5.54 -23.82
N GLU A 52 11.94 -4.26 -23.43
CA GLU A 52 11.29 -3.76 -22.20
C GLU A 52 9.81 -4.19 -22.10
N MET A 53 9.04 -3.98 -23.17
CA MET A 53 7.61 -4.33 -23.19
C MET A 53 7.35 -5.84 -23.09
N GLY A 54 8.19 -6.67 -23.74
CA GLY A 54 8.12 -8.12 -23.62
C GLY A 54 8.46 -8.61 -22.21
N LEU A 55 9.46 -8.01 -21.56
CA LEU A 55 9.81 -8.31 -20.16
C LEU A 55 8.70 -7.89 -19.20
N LEU A 56 8.06 -6.73 -19.43
CA LEU A 56 6.90 -6.30 -18.65
C LEU A 56 5.70 -7.24 -18.83
N ALA A 57 5.48 -7.75 -20.05
CA ALA A 57 4.46 -8.76 -20.30
C ALA A 57 4.75 -10.06 -19.55
N LEU A 58 5.99 -10.58 -19.61
CA LEU A 58 6.42 -11.75 -18.84
C LEU A 58 6.21 -11.57 -17.34
N LYS A 59 6.61 -10.42 -16.79
CA LYS A 59 6.38 -10.08 -15.39
C LYS A 59 4.89 -10.04 -15.06
N GLY A 60 4.07 -9.45 -15.92
CA GLY A 60 2.62 -9.40 -15.77
C GLY A 60 1.95 -10.77 -15.81
N LEU A 61 2.46 -11.70 -16.64
CA LEU A 61 2.02 -13.09 -16.71
C LEU A 61 2.38 -13.87 -15.44
N GLN A 62 3.60 -13.70 -14.93
CA GLN A 62 4.02 -14.30 -13.65
C GLN A 62 3.15 -13.82 -12.48
N HIS A 63 2.89 -12.51 -12.38
CA HIS A 63 2.04 -11.97 -11.32
C HIS A 63 0.60 -12.53 -11.36
N ARG A 64 0.11 -12.90 -12.54
CA ARG A 64 -1.19 -13.55 -12.74
C ARG A 64 -1.16 -15.06 -12.53
N GLY A 65 0.02 -15.65 -12.28
CA GLY A 65 0.19 -17.08 -12.05
C GLY A 65 0.10 -17.94 -13.31
N VAL A 66 0.38 -17.37 -14.48
CA VAL A 66 0.44 -18.15 -15.74
C VAL A 66 1.62 -19.11 -15.67
N THR A 67 1.34 -20.39 -15.89
CA THR A 67 2.34 -21.47 -15.76
C THR A 67 2.93 -21.93 -17.10
N GLN A 68 2.24 -21.69 -18.20
CA GLN A 68 2.64 -22.13 -19.54
C GLN A 68 3.03 -20.94 -20.40
N ILE A 69 4.25 -20.46 -20.22
CA ILE A 69 4.79 -19.31 -20.94
C ILE A 69 5.87 -19.79 -21.91
N ALA A 70 5.78 -19.35 -23.17
CA ALA A 70 6.84 -19.48 -24.15
C ALA A 70 7.37 -18.10 -24.53
N ILE A 71 8.66 -17.99 -24.83
CA ILE A 71 9.28 -16.77 -25.34
C ILE A 71 10.10 -17.05 -26.60
N ALA A 72 9.92 -16.22 -27.61
CA ALA A 72 10.75 -16.16 -28.80
C ALA A 72 11.38 -14.78 -28.94
N ASN A 73 12.61 -14.70 -29.44
CA ASN A 73 13.27 -13.45 -29.73
C ASN A 73 14.29 -13.63 -30.86
N ARG A 74 14.45 -12.61 -31.71
CA ARG A 74 15.44 -12.62 -32.82
C ARG A 74 16.85 -12.99 -32.37
N THR A 75 17.28 -12.45 -31.24
CA THR A 75 18.52 -12.86 -30.57
C THR A 75 18.18 -13.89 -29.50
N ARG A 76 18.43 -15.16 -29.78
CA ARG A 76 18.08 -16.30 -28.91
C ARG A 76 18.57 -16.14 -27.47
N GLN A 77 19.82 -15.70 -27.29
CA GLN A 77 20.40 -15.47 -25.96
C GLN A 77 19.55 -14.52 -25.07
N ARG A 78 18.89 -13.51 -25.66
CA ARG A 78 18.00 -12.63 -24.88
C ARG A 78 16.72 -13.34 -24.44
N ALA A 79 16.17 -14.24 -25.27
CA ALA A 79 15.06 -15.09 -24.87
C ALA A 79 15.46 -16.06 -23.76
N GLU A 80 16.68 -16.63 -23.81
CA GLU A 80 17.20 -17.52 -22.76
C GLU A 80 17.38 -16.79 -21.42
N THR A 81 17.92 -15.57 -21.44
CA THR A 81 18.01 -14.73 -20.22
C THR A 81 16.63 -14.39 -19.66
N ALA A 82 15.66 -14.04 -20.51
CA ALA A 82 14.31 -13.76 -20.06
C ALA A 82 13.60 -15.02 -19.54
N ALA A 83 13.77 -16.16 -20.23
CA ALA A 83 13.21 -17.44 -19.86
C ALA A 83 13.67 -17.90 -18.47
N SER A 84 14.96 -17.73 -18.15
CA SER A 84 15.49 -18.10 -16.82
C SER A 84 14.92 -17.23 -15.69
N LEU A 85 14.70 -15.94 -15.95
CA LEU A 85 14.12 -15.01 -14.97
C LEU A 85 12.63 -15.26 -14.75
N TYR A 86 11.89 -15.57 -15.82
CA TYR A 86 10.43 -15.61 -15.81
C TYR A 86 9.83 -17.02 -15.88
N ASN A 87 10.66 -18.07 -15.79
CA ASN A 87 10.26 -19.48 -15.91
C ASN A 87 9.47 -19.76 -17.20
N ALA A 88 9.95 -19.25 -18.33
CA ALA A 88 9.36 -19.46 -19.64
C ALA A 88 10.18 -20.47 -20.46
N ARG A 89 9.53 -21.12 -21.43
CA ARG A 89 10.21 -21.97 -22.41
C ARG A 89 10.70 -21.13 -23.59
N VAL A 90 11.96 -21.28 -23.97
CA VAL A 90 12.48 -20.65 -25.21
C VAL A 90 11.97 -21.41 -26.44
N VAL A 91 11.53 -20.66 -27.45
CA VAL A 91 11.09 -21.17 -28.75
C VAL A 91 11.87 -20.45 -29.85
N ASP A 92 12.18 -21.16 -30.93
CA ASP A 92 12.86 -20.57 -32.07
C ASP A 92 11.95 -19.68 -32.90
N MET A 93 12.48 -18.57 -33.43
CA MET A 93 11.71 -17.66 -34.30
C MET A 93 11.17 -18.36 -35.55
N ALA A 94 11.85 -19.41 -36.03
CA ALA A 94 11.38 -20.23 -37.15
C ALA A 94 10.16 -21.10 -36.80
N GLU A 95 9.92 -21.35 -35.50
CA GLU A 95 8.85 -22.20 -34.98
C GLU A 95 7.62 -21.39 -34.54
N LEU A 96 7.55 -20.09 -34.87
CA LEU A 96 6.40 -19.27 -34.48
C LEU A 96 5.08 -19.83 -35.03
N GLY A 97 5.08 -20.40 -36.23
CA GLY A 97 3.86 -20.93 -36.86
C GLY A 97 3.31 -22.16 -36.15
N THR A 98 4.18 -23.09 -35.75
CA THR A 98 3.79 -24.26 -34.96
C THR A 98 3.40 -23.87 -33.54
N THR A 99 4.09 -22.89 -32.96
CA THR A 99 3.80 -22.41 -31.60
C THR A 99 2.48 -21.63 -31.53
N LEU A 100 2.07 -20.96 -32.60
CA LEU A 100 0.75 -20.33 -32.69
C LEU A 100 -0.40 -21.34 -32.53
N ALA A 101 -0.26 -22.56 -33.05
CA ALA A 101 -1.28 -23.59 -32.88
C ALA A 101 -1.38 -24.07 -31.41
N TRP A 102 -0.30 -23.92 -30.65
CA TRP A 102 -0.25 -24.20 -29.21
C TRP A 102 -0.70 -23.02 -28.34
N ALA A 103 -0.55 -21.77 -28.78
CA ALA A 103 -0.85 -20.60 -27.96
C ALA A 103 -2.36 -20.30 -27.88
N ASP A 104 -2.82 -19.89 -26.70
CA ASP A 104 -4.15 -19.29 -26.50
C ASP A 104 -4.06 -17.76 -26.61
N ALA A 105 -2.94 -17.18 -26.18
CA ALA A 105 -2.61 -15.76 -26.36
C ALA A 105 -1.18 -15.56 -26.87
N VAL A 106 -0.97 -14.51 -27.66
CA VAL A 106 0.35 -14.04 -28.09
C VAL A 106 0.51 -12.58 -27.71
N VAL A 107 1.62 -12.24 -27.05
CA VAL A 107 2.06 -10.86 -26.84
C VAL A 107 3.23 -10.59 -27.76
N SER A 108 3.05 -9.75 -28.76
CA SER A 108 4.12 -9.33 -29.66
C SER A 108 4.58 -7.92 -29.28
N ALA A 109 5.89 -7.76 -29.09
CA ALA A 109 6.51 -6.51 -28.72
C ALA A 109 7.93 -6.45 -29.30
N THR A 110 8.05 -6.60 -30.62
CA THR A 110 9.32 -6.54 -31.32
C THR A 110 9.59 -5.19 -31.98
N SER A 111 10.73 -5.10 -32.67
CA SER A 111 11.10 -3.98 -33.54
C SER A 111 11.28 -4.47 -34.98
N ALA A 112 10.51 -5.48 -35.39
CA ALA A 112 10.50 -5.95 -36.76
C ALA A 112 9.97 -4.86 -37.70
N MET A 113 10.55 -4.79 -38.91
CA MET A 113 10.09 -3.85 -39.95
C MET A 113 8.94 -4.43 -40.77
N GLU A 114 8.80 -5.75 -40.78
CA GLU A 114 7.74 -6.48 -41.46
C GLU A 114 6.95 -7.30 -40.44
N PRO A 115 5.63 -7.49 -40.64
CA PRO A 115 4.82 -8.32 -39.76
C PRO A 115 5.37 -9.74 -39.63
N LEU A 116 5.52 -10.19 -38.39
CA LEU A 116 5.93 -11.55 -38.03
C LEU A 116 4.78 -12.55 -38.16
N PHE A 117 3.55 -12.08 -37.95
CA PHE A 117 2.34 -12.89 -37.97
C PHE A 117 1.45 -12.49 -39.16
N THR A 118 1.56 -13.28 -40.22
CA THR A 118 0.79 -13.08 -41.45
C THR A 118 -0.56 -13.78 -41.40
N GLN A 119 -1.53 -13.30 -42.18
CA GLN A 119 -2.85 -13.92 -42.27
C GLN A 119 -2.78 -15.41 -42.65
N PRO A 120 -2.00 -15.86 -43.66
CA PRO A 120 -1.91 -17.28 -43.99
C PRO A 120 -1.35 -18.13 -42.85
N MET A 121 -0.35 -17.61 -42.12
CA MET A 121 0.27 -18.30 -40.99
C MET A 121 -0.73 -18.49 -39.83
N VAL A 122 -1.45 -17.44 -39.47
CA VAL A 122 -2.47 -17.52 -38.41
C VAL A 122 -3.65 -18.39 -38.84
N ALA A 123 -4.08 -18.31 -40.11
CA ALA A 123 -5.14 -19.16 -40.63
C ALA A 123 -4.76 -20.66 -40.58
N ALA A 124 -3.52 -21.00 -40.94
CA ALA A 124 -3.01 -22.37 -40.85
C ALA A 124 -2.96 -22.90 -39.39
N ALA A 125 -2.63 -22.03 -38.42
CA ALA A 125 -2.69 -22.38 -37.00
C ALA A 125 -4.14 -22.59 -36.55
N MET A 126 -5.06 -21.69 -36.92
CA MET A 126 -6.47 -21.77 -36.54
C MET A 126 -7.20 -22.96 -37.17
N ALA A 127 -6.79 -23.41 -38.35
CA ALA A 127 -7.32 -24.62 -38.97
C ALA A 127 -7.12 -25.88 -38.11
N GLN A 128 -6.08 -25.90 -37.26
CA GLN A 128 -5.81 -26.99 -36.32
C GLN A 128 -6.59 -26.88 -35.00
N ARG A 129 -7.16 -25.70 -34.70
CA ARG A 129 -7.84 -25.39 -33.44
C ARG A 129 -9.12 -24.54 -33.63
N PRO A 130 -10.04 -24.90 -34.54
CA PRO A 130 -11.12 -24.02 -34.99
C PRO A 130 -12.10 -23.61 -33.90
N GLN A 131 -12.19 -24.36 -32.80
CA GLN A 131 -13.12 -24.09 -31.70
C GLN A 131 -12.52 -23.18 -30.61
N TRP A 132 -11.21 -22.92 -30.60
CA TRP A 132 -10.54 -22.28 -29.47
C TRP A 132 -10.06 -20.88 -29.87
N PRO A 133 -10.38 -19.83 -29.09
CA PRO A 133 -9.99 -18.46 -29.44
C PRO A 133 -8.47 -18.27 -29.48
N LEU A 134 -8.00 -17.34 -30.33
CA LEU A 134 -6.66 -16.74 -30.30
C LEU A 134 -6.79 -15.30 -29.86
N VAL A 135 -6.02 -14.88 -28.86
CA VAL A 135 -5.84 -13.45 -28.58
C VAL A 135 -4.45 -13.03 -29.02
N LEU A 136 -4.38 -12.09 -29.96
CA LEU A 136 -3.15 -11.47 -30.43
C LEU A 136 -3.08 -10.05 -29.87
N LEU A 137 -2.05 -9.80 -29.06
CA LEU A 137 -1.78 -8.53 -28.42
C LEU A 137 -0.53 -7.94 -29.08
N ASP A 138 -0.73 -7.10 -30.08
CA ASP A 138 0.35 -6.47 -30.86
C ASP A 138 0.69 -5.11 -30.27
N ILE A 139 1.74 -5.08 -29.45
CA ILE A 139 2.25 -3.88 -28.77
C ILE A 139 3.47 -3.33 -29.54
N ALA A 140 3.76 -3.84 -30.74
CA ALA A 140 4.89 -3.41 -31.54
C ALA A 140 4.57 -2.21 -32.43
N VAL A 141 5.57 -1.36 -32.66
CA VAL A 141 5.53 -0.25 -33.60
C VAL A 141 6.86 -0.21 -34.37
N PRO A 142 6.90 -0.55 -35.68
CA PRO A 142 5.80 -1.00 -36.54
C PRO A 142 5.13 -2.30 -36.08
N ARG A 143 3.91 -2.57 -36.56
CA ARG A 143 3.07 -3.71 -36.14
C ARG A 143 3.69 -5.05 -36.48
N ASP A 144 3.64 -6.00 -35.55
CA ASP A 144 4.11 -7.37 -35.76
C ASP A 144 3.04 -8.27 -36.38
N VAL A 145 1.76 -7.86 -36.36
CA VAL A 145 0.63 -8.65 -36.86
C VAL A 145 -0.04 -7.94 -38.04
N GLU A 146 -0.27 -8.66 -39.13
CA GLU A 146 -1.05 -8.12 -40.26
C GLU A 146 -2.49 -7.81 -39.85
N THR A 147 -3.02 -6.66 -40.28
CA THR A 147 -4.42 -6.26 -40.00
C THR A 147 -5.43 -7.29 -40.51
N ALA A 148 -5.13 -7.94 -41.64
CA ALA A 148 -6.01 -8.96 -42.25
C ALA A 148 -6.25 -10.18 -41.33
N VAL A 149 -5.39 -10.41 -40.33
CA VAL A 149 -5.56 -11.49 -39.34
C VAL A 149 -6.86 -11.34 -38.54
N ALA A 150 -7.33 -10.11 -38.31
CA ALA A 150 -8.57 -9.86 -37.58
C ALA A 150 -9.83 -10.40 -38.29
N SER A 151 -9.74 -10.73 -39.58
CA SER A 151 -10.85 -11.34 -40.33
C SER A 151 -11.01 -12.85 -40.08
N ILE A 152 -10.04 -13.49 -39.44
CA ILE A 152 -10.04 -14.93 -39.21
C ILE A 152 -11.01 -15.27 -38.06
N PRO A 153 -11.93 -16.23 -38.22
CA PRO A 153 -12.85 -16.63 -37.16
C PRO A 153 -12.12 -17.05 -35.87
N ASN A 154 -12.65 -16.65 -34.72
CA ASN A 154 -12.09 -16.92 -33.38
C ASN A 154 -10.69 -16.31 -33.14
N VAL A 155 -10.26 -15.34 -33.95
CA VAL A 155 -9.06 -14.54 -33.68
C VAL A 155 -9.46 -13.14 -33.22
N HIS A 156 -8.88 -12.70 -32.11
CA HIS A 156 -9.07 -11.39 -31.52
C HIS A 156 -7.74 -10.64 -31.56
N LEU A 157 -7.64 -9.59 -32.36
CA LEU A 157 -6.44 -8.75 -32.48
C LEU A 157 -6.65 -7.43 -31.75
N TYR A 158 -5.73 -7.11 -30.84
CA TYR A 158 -5.60 -5.80 -30.20
C TYR A 158 -4.25 -5.22 -30.60
N ASP A 159 -4.26 -4.10 -31.31
CA ASP A 159 -3.04 -3.37 -31.66
C ASP A 159 -2.71 -2.29 -30.63
N ALA A 160 -1.54 -1.66 -30.81
CA ALA A 160 -1.02 -0.67 -29.89
C ALA A 160 -2.00 0.50 -29.68
N ASP A 161 -2.71 0.92 -30.72
CA ASP A 161 -3.69 2.01 -30.66
C ASP A 161 -4.92 1.63 -29.82
N ALA A 162 -5.48 0.43 -30.04
CA ALA A 162 -6.59 -0.08 -29.24
C ALA A 162 -6.23 -0.30 -27.77
N LEU A 163 -4.98 -0.68 -27.49
CA LEU A 163 -4.47 -0.80 -26.12
C LEU A 163 -4.22 0.56 -25.48
N GLN A 164 -3.81 1.56 -26.26
CA GLN A 164 -3.62 2.93 -25.78
C GLN A 164 -4.95 3.60 -25.42
N SER A 165 -6.01 3.44 -26.22
CA SER A 165 -7.33 3.98 -25.86
C SER A 165 -7.86 3.37 -24.55
N SER A 166 -7.66 2.05 -24.37
CA SER A 166 -7.98 1.36 -23.12
C SER A 166 -7.17 1.90 -21.92
N LEU A 167 -5.90 2.31 -22.14
CA LEU A 167 -5.07 2.94 -21.11
C LEU A 167 -5.61 4.30 -20.70
N ASP A 168 -6.03 5.10 -21.68
CA ASP A 168 -6.55 6.44 -21.42
C ASP A 168 -7.87 6.36 -20.64
N GLU A 169 -8.75 5.42 -20.98
CA GLU A 169 -9.97 5.12 -20.21
C GLU A 169 -9.65 4.67 -18.78
N ALA A 170 -8.69 3.74 -18.61
CA ALA A 170 -8.26 3.27 -17.31
C ALA A 170 -7.65 4.40 -16.46
N TYR A 171 -6.91 5.32 -17.09
CA TYR A 171 -6.35 6.50 -16.44
C TYR A 171 -7.44 7.48 -16.02
N ALA A 172 -8.40 7.79 -16.90
CA ALA A 172 -9.53 8.65 -16.60
C ALA A 172 -10.38 8.09 -15.44
N ALA A 173 -10.67 6.78 -15.46
CA ALA A 173 -11.39 6.12 -14.37
C ALA A 173 -10.63 6.18 -13.04
N ARG A 174 -9.29 6.12 -13.08
CA ARG A 174 -8.43 6.28 -11.88
C ARG A 174 -8.43 7.72 -11.38
N GLN A 175 -8.33 8.70 -12.28
CA GLN A 175 -8.41 10.13 -11.97
C GLN A 175 -9.74 10.49 -11.28
N ALA A 176 -10.84 9.90 -11.73
CA ALA A 176 -12.15 10.09 -11.10
C ALA A 176 -12.21 9.61 -9.63
N GLN A 177 -11.27 8.77 -9.16
CA GLN A 177 -11.20 8.32 -7.77
C GLN A 177 -10.39 9.26 -6.86
N VAL A 178 -9.65 10.24 -7.43
CA VAL A 178 -8.79 11.15 -6.66
C VAL A 178 -9.56 11.88 -5.54
N PRO A 179 -10.74 12.50 -5.79
CA PRO A 179 -11.48 13.20 -4.73
C PRO A 179 -11.89 12.29 -3.57
N ALA A 180 -12.22 11.03 -3.85
CA ALA A 180 -12.56 10.06 -2.80
C ALA A 180 -11.34 9.69 -1.96
N VAL A 181 -10.17 9.56 -2.59
CA VAL A 181 -8.90 9.30 -1.88
C VAL A 181 -8.48 10.52 -1.04
N GLU A 182 -8.66 11.74 -1.55
CA GLU A 182 -8.39 12.99 -0.83
C GLU A 182 -9.25 13.09 0.44
N ASN A 183 -10.54 12.78 0.36
CA ASN A 183 -11.41 12.73 1.53
C ASN A 183 -10.95 11.69 2.57
N ILE A 184 -10.49 10.50 2.14
CA ILE A 184 -9.89 9.51 3.05
C ILE A 184 -8.64 10.08 3.74
N ILE A 185 -7.80 10.83 3.01
CA ILE A 185 -6.61 11.47 3.56
C ILE A 185 -6.99 12.51 4.60
N GLU A 186 -7.95 13.38 4.32
CA GLU A 186 -8.43 14.42 5.26
C GLU A 186 -8.94 13.80 6.56
N GLN A 187 -9.80 12.79 6.49
CA GLN A 187 -10.33 12.09 7.67
C GLN A 187 -9.22 11.48 8.55
N GLU A 188 -8.24 10.84 7.92
CA GLU A 188 -7.12 10.23 8.65
C GLU A 188 -6.12 11.28 9.18
N LEU A 189 -5.97 12.40 8.48
CA LEU A 189 -5.16 13.52 8.93
C LEU A 189 -5.74 14.15 10.19
N ASP A 190 -7.06 14.35 10.25
CA ASP A 190 -7.76 14.84 11.44
C ASP A 190 -7.57 13.88 12.62
N ALA A 191 -7.81 12.59 12.40
CA ALA A 191 -7.63 11.56 13.42
C ALA A 191 -6.18 11.46 13.91
N PHE A 192 -5.21 11.59 13.00
CA PHE A 192 -3.79 11.59 13.32
C PHE A 192 -3.41 12.82 14.14
N THR A 193 -3.88 14.00 13.74
CA THR A 193 -3.59 15.28 14.42
C THR A 193 -4.14 15.27 15.85
N ASN A 194 -5.37 14.78 16.04
CA ASN A 194 -5.97 14.61 17.36
C ASN A 194 -5.17 13.65 18.24
N ARG A 195 -4.66 12.56 17.66
CA ARG A 195 -3.79 11.61 18.38
C ARG A 195 -2.45 12.23 18.77
N MET A 196 -1.86 13.04 17.89
CA MET A 196 -0.62 13.77 18.17
C MET A 196 -0.79 14.75 19.34
N ARG A 197 -1.88 15.54 19.33
CA ARG A 197 -2.20 16.47 20.43
C ARG A 197 -2.38 15.74 21.76
N ALA A 198 -3.09 14.62 21.76
CA ALA A 198 -3.27 13.79 22.96
C ALA A 198 -1.93 13.29 23.54
N MET A 199 -0.95 12.95 22.69
CA MET A 199 0.37 12.50 23.16
C MET A 199 1.16 13.58 23.92
N VAL A 200 0.88 14.87 23.69
CA VAL A 200 1.54 15.98 24.41
C VAL A 200 1.00 16.11 25.84
N ILE A 201 -0.30 15.87 26.03
CA ILE A 201 -0.97 16.06 27.32
C ILE A 201 -0.82 14.88 28.27
N GLN A 202 -0.77 13.64 27.76
CA GLN A 202 -0.70 12.45 28.62
C GLN A 202 0.50 12.47 29.60
N PRO A 203 1.73 12.87 29.19
CA PRO A 203 2.84 13.04 30.12
C PRO A 203 2.59 14.08 31.21
N VAL A 204 1.92 15.20 30.88
CA VAL A 204 1.61 16.26 31.87
C VAL A 204 0.64 15.75 32.94
N ILE A 205 -0.37 14.99 32.54
CA ILE A 205 -1.31 14.35 33.48
C ILE A 205 -0.58 13.37 34.40
N ALA A 206 0.36 12.59 33.85
CA ALA A 206 1.17 11.65 34.62
C ALA A 206 2.04 12.39 35.64
N ASP A 207 2.77 13.43 35.19
CA ASP A 207 3.63 14.27 36.05
C ASP A 207 2.82 14.92 37.20
N LEU A 208 1.65 15.47 36.89
CA LEU A 208 0.76 16.10 37.86
C LEU A 208 0.31 15.11 38.95
N ARG A 209 -0.12 13.92 38.53
CA ARG A 209 -0.55 12.86 39.46
C ARG A 209 0.59 12.36 40.32
N GLN A 210 1.77 12.19 39.73
CA GLN A 210 2.97 11.78 40.47
C GLN A 210 3.37 12.83 41.52
N LYS A 211 3.36 14.12 41.17
CA LYS A 211 3.66 15.20 42.12
C LYS A 211 2.65 15.27 43.26
N ALA A 212 1.36 15.15 42.96
CA ALA A 212 0.32 15.16 43.98
C ALA A 212 0.42 13.96 44.94
N GLU A 213 0.75 12.77 44.43
CA GLU A 213 0.97 11.59 45.25
C GLU A 213 2.19 11.74 46.16
N ALA A 214 3.28 12.35 45.66
CA ALA A 214 4.45 12.65 46.48
C ALA A 214 4.11 13.61 47.64
N ILE A 215 3.34 14.68 47.36
CA ILE A 215 2.87 15.63 48.38
C ILE A 215 1.97 14.92 49.39
N ARG A 216 1.02 14.09 48.93
CA ARG A 216 0.11 13.32 49.80
C ARG A 216 0.89 12.45 50.78
N GLN A 217 1.87 11.72 50.26
CA GLN A 217 2.69 10.82 51.07
C GLN A 217 3.51 11.59 52.11
N GLN A 218 4.12 12.71 51.72
CA GLN A 218 4.88 13.58 52.63
C GLN A 218 4.01 14.14 53.77
N GLU A 219 2.78 14.57 53.48
CA GLU A 219 1.87 15.11 54.49
C GLU A 219 1.32 14.02 55.43
N VAL A 220 1.02 12.83 54.90
CA VAL A 220 0.64 11.68 55.75
C VAL A 220 1.80 11.30 56.68
N GLU A 221 3.03 11.20 56.16
CA GLU A 221 4.22 10.92 56.99
C GLU A 221 4.45 12.00 58.05
N ARG A 222 4.25 13.27 57.70
CA ARG A 222 4.36 14.39 58.65
C ARG A 222 3.33 14.29 59.76
N ALA A 223 2.07 13.99 59.43
CA ALA A 223 1.01 13.79 60.41
C ALA A 223 1.33 12.62 61.36
N MET A 224 1.88 11.53 60.82
CA MET A 224 2.29 10.36 61.60
C MET A 224 3.38 10.65 62.64
N ARG A 225 4.29 11.61 62.38
CA ARG A 225 5.29 12.03 63.38
C ARG A 225 4.68 12.67 64.63
N HIS A 226 3.43 13.13 64.57
CA HIS A 226 2.72 13.74 65.70
C HIS A 226 1.72 12.76 66.35
N LEU A 227 1.65 11.52 65.84
CA LEU A 227 0.75 10.46 66.29
C LEU A 227 1.53 9.14 66.52
N PRO A 228 2.41 9.07 67.54
CA PRO A 228 3.32 7.94 67.73
C PRO A 228 2.63 6.60 68.04
N ASP A 229 1.43 6.62 68.60
CA ASP A 229 0.67 5.41 69.03
C ASP A 229 -0.57 5.13 68.15
N VAL A 230 -0.57 5.55 66.88
CA VAL A 230 -1.71 5.31 65.98
C VAL A 230 -1.88 3.81 65.69
N ASN A 231 -3.12 3.31 65.81
CA ASN A 231 -3.42 1.93 65.46
C ASN A 231 -3.47 1.73 63.93
N PRO A 232 -3.26 0.50 63.41
CA PRO A 232 -3.24 0.24 61.97
C PRO A 232 -4.53 0.62 61.23
N GLU A 233 -5.68 0.53 61.90
CA GLU A 233 -6.99 0.85 61.31
C GLU A 233 -7.15 2.35 61.06
N THR A 234 -6.74 3.19 62.02
CA THR A 234 -6.74 4.65 61.88
C THR A 234 -5.75 5.10 60.81
N LEU A 235 -4.58 4.46 60.71
CA LEU A 235 -3.62 4.71 59.64
C LEU A 235 -4.22 4.42 58.25
N ALA A 236 -4.92 3.29 58.10
CA ALA A 236 -5.59 2.94 56.85
C ALA A 236 -6.70 3.94 56.49
N GLN A 237 -7.50 4.39 57.47
CA GLN A 237 -8.52 5.42 57.26
C GLN A 237 -7.91 6.77 56.85
N LEU A 238 -6.78 7.17 57.44
CA LEU A 238 -6.06 8.38 57.08
C LEU A 238 -5.50 8.31 55.65
N GLN A 239 -4.90 7.17 55.28
CA GLN A 239 -4.44 6.92 53.92
C GLN A 239 -5.60 7.01 52.93
N HIS A 240 -6.72 6.34 53.21
CA HIS A 240 -7.91 6.37 52.37
C HIS A 240 -8.49 7.79 52.23
N LEU A 241 -8.60 8.54 53.33
CA LEU A 241 -9.05 9.93 53.32
C LEU A 241 -8.14 10.81 52.45
N SER A 242 -6.82 10.74 52.66
CA SER A 242 -5.85 11.55 51.89
C SER A 242 -5.88 11.20 50.41
N HIS A 243 -6.00 9.92 50.06
CA HIS A 243 -6.09 9.47 48.67
C HIS A 243 -7.41 9.91 48.02
N SER A 244 -8.54 9.80 48.73
CA SER A 244 -9.83 10.30 48.23
C SER A 244 -9.81 11.81 48.01
N LEU A 245 -9.14 12.58 48.88
CA LEU A 245 -9.03 14.02 48.75
C LEU A 245 -8.22 14.40 47.50
N VAL A 246 -7.05 13.79 47.31
CA VAL A 246 -6.22 14.02 46.11
C VAL A 246 -6.95 13.62 44.84
N ASN A 247 -7.61 12.46 44.82
CA ASN A 247 -8.37 12.02 43.65
C ASN A 247 -9.51 12.97 43.31
N LYS A 248 -10.24 13.49 44.31
CA LYS A 248 -11.30 14.48 44.10
C LYS A 248 -10.75 15.80 43.56
N LEU A 249 -9.64 16.29 44.13
CA LEU A 249 -9.00 17.52 43.65
C LEU A 249 -8.46 17.40 42.23
N LEU A 250 -7.90 16.25 41.85
CA LEU A 250 -7.31 16.04 40.54
C LEU A 250 -8.30 15.57 39.47
N HIS A 251 -9.54 15.22 39.83
CA HIS A 251 -10.51 14.71 38.87
C HIS A 251 -10.81 15.73 37.76
N GLU A 252 -11.31 16.91 38.14
CA GLU A 252 -11.65 17.99 37.21
C GLU A 252 -10.44 18.50 36.40
N PRO A 253 -9.26 18.78 36.99
CA PRO A 253 -8.07 19.12 36.23
C PRO A 253 -7.64 18.05 35.23
N THR A 254 -7.73 16.76 35.59
CA THR A 254 -7.40 15.66 34.67
C THR A 254 -8.37 15.61 33.48
N LEU A 255 -9.66 15.80 33.73
CA LEU A 255 -10.69 15.82 32.69
C LEU A 255 -10.49 17.01 31.75
N HIS A 256 -10.30 18.22 32.29
CA HIS A 256 -10.01 19.41 31.50
C HIS A 256 -8.75 19.27 30.66
N LEU A 257 -7.66 18.73 31.23
CA LEU A 257 -6.44 18.46 30.48
C LEU A 257 -6.70 17.51 29.30
N ARG A 258 -7.43 16.41 29.51
CA ARG A 258 -7.78 15.47 28.43
C ARG A 258 -8.61 16.12 27.34
N SER A 259 -9.61 16.93 27.71
CA SER A 259 -10.44 17.66 26.76
C SER A 259 -9.61 18.66 25.96
N LYS A 260 -8.81 19.49 26.64
CA LYS A 260 -7.92 20.47 26.00
C LYS A 260 -6.84 19.83 25.13
N GLY A 261 -6.46 18.58 25.41
CA GLY A 261 -5.58 17.78 24.57
C GLY A 261 -6.14 17.40 23.20
N GLN A 262 -7.39 17.74 22.89
CA GLN A 262 -7.99 17.57 21.57
C GLN A 262 -8.03 18.87 20.77
N GLU A 263 -7.80 20.02 21.43
CA GLU A 263 -7.84 21.35 20.81
C GLU A 263 -6.47 21.74 20.23
N GLU A 264 -6.43 22.71 19.31
CA GLU A 264 -5.18 23.21 18.71
C GLU A 264 -4.19 23.77 19.74
N GLU A 265 -4.72 24.38 20.80
CA GLU A 265 -3.94 25.00 21.87
C GLU A 265 -3.43 24.00 22.92
N ALA A 266 -3.57 22.69 22.70
CA ALA A 266 -3.15 21.65 23.63
C ALA A 266 -1.71 21.82 24.14
N ALA A 267 -0.77 22.20 23.26
CA ALA A 267 0.63 22.40 23.63
C ALA A 267 0.83 23.61 24.54
N VAL A 268 0.13 24.72 24.28
CA VAL A 268 0.20 25.94 25.11
C VAL A 268 -0.39 25.65 26.49
N TYR A 269 -1.56 25.00 26.53
CA TYR A 269 -2.21 24.63 27.78
C TYR A 269 -1.38 23.64 28.60
N ALA A 270 -0.73 22.67 27.94
CA ALA A 270 0.22 21.75 28.57
C ALA A 270 1.34 22.51 29.29
N GLU A 271 1.94 23.50 28.63
CA GLU A 271 3.02 24.30 29.20
C GLU A 271 2.54 25.16 30.37
N THR A 272 1.35 25.78 30.26
CA THR A 272 0.75 26.53 31.38
C THR A 272 0.57 25.67 32.62
N VAL A 273 0.11 24.42 32.47
CA VAL A 273 -0.03 23.50 33.61
C VAL A 273 1.33 23.06 34.14
N ARG A 274 2.33 22.87 33.27
CA ARG A 274 3.71 22.61 33.70
C ARG A 274 4.25 23.74 34.55
N GLU A 275 4.05 24.99 34.14
CA GLU A 275 4.50 26.16 34.90
C GLU A 275 3.73 26.31 36.22
N LEU A 276 2.39 26.30 36.17
CA LEU A 276 1.52 26.52 37.33
C LEU A 276 1.78 25.50 38.45
N PHE A 277 2.00 24.24 38.08
CA PHE A 277 2.26 23.16 39.02
C PHE A 277 3.74 22.80 39.14
N GLY A 278 4.66 23.51 38.48
CA GLY A 278 6.08 23.19 38.45
C GLY A 278 6.37 21.72 38.09
N LEU A 279 5.80 21.25 36.99
CA LEU A 279 5.93 19.88 36.47
C LEU A 279 7.01 19.84 35.39
N GLY A 280 8.06 19.03 35.59
CA GLY A 280 9.21 18.96 34.68
C GLY A 280 10.54 19.44 35.27
N ALA A 281 10.57 19.96 36.50
CA ALA A 281 11.80 20.33 37.20
C ALA A 281 12.53 19.16 37.90
N VAL A 282 12.08 17.91 37.70
CA VAL A 282 12.63 16.73 38.43
C VAL A 282 13.79 16.04 37.69
N ASN A 283 14.08 16.41 36.43
CA ASN A 283 15.30 15.94 35.74
C ASN A 283 16.49 16.92 35.76
N GLY A 284 16.35 18.08 36.44
CA GLY A 284 17.39 19.12 36.49
C GLY A 284 18.26 19.15 37.76
N GLN A 285 18.00 18.30 38.76
CA GLN A 285 18.74 18.35 40.03
C GLN A 285 20.02 17.48 40.06
N ALA A 286 20.34 16.76 38.98
CA ALA A 286 21.60 16.01 38.88
C ALA A 286 22.82 16.89 38.50
N GLU A 287 22.62 18.09 37.93
CA GLU A 287 23.74 18.96 37.51
C GLU A 287 24.09 20.07 38.52
N SER A 288 23.22 20.35 39.50
CA SER A 288 23.46 21.39 40.50
C SER A 288 24.30 20.93 41.71
N MET A 289 24.59 19.63 41.85
CA MET A 289 25.48 19.14 42.92
C MET A 289 26.98 19.17 42.55
N ILE A 290 27.34 19.52 41.31
CA ILE A 290 28.75 19.60 40.87
C ILE A 290 29.33 21.02 41.00
N ARG A 291 28.51 22.03 41.33
CA ARG A 291 29.00 23.40 41.52
C ARG A 291 28.47 24.03 42.79
N LYS A 292 29.21 23.83 43.89
CA LYS A 292 29.84 24.91 44.71
C LYS A 292 30.31 24.37 46.07
N PRO A 293 31.30 25.01 46.72
CA PRO A 293 32.29 25.96 46.21
C PRO A 293 33.64 25.29 45.89
#